data_AF-A0A2K0TJS4-F1
#
_entry.id   AF-A0A2K0TJS4-F1
#
_cell.length_a   1.000
_cell.length_b   1.000
_cell.length_c   1.000
_cell.angle_alpha   90.00
_cell.angle_beta   90.00
_cell.angle_gamma   90.00
#
_symmetry.space_group_name_H-M   'P 1'
#
loop_
_entity.id
_entity.type
_entity.pdbx_description
1 polymer ?
#
loop_
_entity_poly.entity_id
_entity_poly.type
_entity_poly.pdbx_seq_one_letter_code
_entity_poly.pdbx_strand_id
1 'polypeptide(L)'
;MHDDYIDKINDGLIGEAGDELLRVTSQWKVSADEVEVKAVEMFNACGTTHPLFRFFLTGTDDREAYYTSMAQRSNKQIRFDFMLMHTVTTATFLPVYLKTNWIKPESKARLVEWLGRANLLLYAECGAPEPHPEELRTYKPLHPSGWDGVFQRACEYEDDGHTSKFVRGIATIAQMTEQCDGNMSFKLTPQEDFLTIAHMIIDSVENFDKSAAHEVHEVRKLSLYPRITEPEVQLVIARWPRYVGFEQGWHHVPNRGELHSEV
;
A
#
# COMPACT_ATOMS: atom_id res chain seq x y z
N MET A 1 18.42 -8.42 3.40
CA MET A 1 18.07 -7.38 4.39
C MET A 1 18.02 -7.97 5.78
N HIS A 2 19.03 -7.69 6.58
CA HIS A 2 19.05 -8.00 8.01
C HIS A 2 18.16 -6.99 8.77
N ASP A 3 17.43 -7.44 9.80
CA ASP A 3 16.55 -6.59 10.61
C ASP A 3 17.30 -5.52 11.42
N ASP A 4 18.64 -5.61 11.48
CA ASP A 4 19.51 -4.81 12.35
C ASP A 4 20.02 -3.51 11.70
N TYR A 5 19.72 -3.24 10.43
CA TYR A 5 20.13 -1.98 9.79
C TYR A 5 19.37 -0.78 10.37
N ILE A 6 20.10 0.26 10.80
CA ILE A 6 19.53 1.52 11.27
C ILE A 6 18.87 2.26 10.12
N ASP A 7 19.52 2.32 8.95
CA ASP A 7 18.94 2.81 7.71
C ASP A 7 18.71 1.65 6.74
N LYS A 8 17.49 1.12 6.73
CA LYS A 8 17.12 -0.03 5.89
C LYS A 8 17.23 0.24 4.39
N ILE A 9 17.13 1.50 3.99
CA ILE A 9 17.24 1.89 2.58
C ILE A 9 18.72 1.98 2.20
N ASN A 10 19.51 2.79 2.91
CA ASN A 10 20.91 3.02 2.53
C ASN A 10 21.80 1.82 2.84
N ASP A 11 21.77 1.31 4.08
CA ASP A 11 22.66 0.22 4.52
C ASP A 11 22.15 -1.15 4.06
N GLY A 12 20.82 -1.29 3.98
CA GLY A 12 20.16 -2.51 3.52
C GLY A 12 20.00 -2.56 2.00
N LEU A 13 18.91 -2.00 1.49
CA LEU A 13 18.49 -2.19 0.09
C LEU A 13 19.53 -1.68 -0.92
N ILE A 14 20.03 -0.45 -0.74
CA ILE A 14 21.03 0.15 -1.64
C ILE A 14 22.39 -0.54 -1.45
N GLY A 15 22.80 -0.78 -0.20
CA GLY A 15 24.06 -1.46 0.12
C GLY A 15 24.16 -2.88 -0.43
N GLU A 16 23.06 -3.64 -0.37
CA GLU A 16 23.02 -5.06 -0.78
C GLU A 16 22.58 -5.27 -2.25
N ALA A 17 21.72 -4.39 -2.79
CA ALA A 17 21.07 -4.60 -4.09
C ALA A 17 20.96 -3.33 -4.96
N GLY A 18 21.80 -2.31 -4.71
CA GLY A 18 21.73 -1.01 -5.37
C GLY A 18 21.77 -1.06 -6.90
N ASP A 19 22.61 -1.92 -7.49
CA ASP A 19 22.70 -2.06 -8.96
C ASP A 19 21.41 -2.63 -9.57
N GLU A 20 20.81 -3.62 -8.92
CA GLU A 20 19.54 -4.20 -9.37
C GLU A 20 18.38 -3.21 -9.18
N LEU A 21 18.34 -2.52 -8.03
CA LEU A 21 17.37 -1.46 -7.77
C LEU A 21 17.47 -0.36 -8.81
N LEU A 22 18.68 0.10 -9.14
CA LEU A 22 18.91 1.11 -10.17
C LEU A 22 18.47 0.62 -11.55
N ARG A 23 18.78 -0.64 -11.90
CA ARG A 23 18.37 -1.27 -13.16
C ARG A 23 16.85 -1.28 -13.31
N VAL A 24 16.10 -1.56 -12.25
CA VAL A 24 14.63 -1.57 -12.30
C VAL A 24 14.06 -0.16 -12.27
N THR A 25 14.43 0.65 -11.28
CA THR A 25 13.86 2.00 -11.06
C THR A 25 14.19 2.99 -12.17
N SER A 26 15.34 2.85 -12.84
CA SER A 26 15.73 3.75 -13.94
C SER A 26 14.84 3.64 -15.16
N GLN A 27 14.10 2.54 -15.31
CA GLN A 27 13.17 2.31 -16.42
C GLN A 27 11.89 3.11 -16.29
N TRP A 28 11.51 3.49 -15.06
CA TRP A 28 10.40 4.43 -14.86
C TRP A 28 10.81 5.81 -15.37
N LYS A 29 10.19 6.22 -16.47
CA LYS A 29 10.37 7.50 -17.14
C LYS A 29 9.03 8.15 -17.39
N VAL A 30 9.00 9.48 -17.31
CA VAL A 30 7.80 10.27 -17.55
C VAL A 30 8.17 11.45 -18.45
N SER A 31 7.52 11.56 -19.60
CA SER A 31 7.57 12.72 -20.48
C SER A 31 6.57 13.80 -20.06
N ALA A 32 6.79 15.02 -20.54
CA ALA A 32 5.97 16.18 -20.19
C ALA A 32 4.52 16.08 -20.70
N ASP A 33 4.30 15.30 -21.76
CA ASP A 33 3.01 15.07 -22.41
C ASP A 33 2.23 13.88 -21.82
N GLU A 34 2.86 13.02 -21.03
CA GLU A 34 2.22 11.83 -20.44
C GLU A 34 2.02 11.91 -18.91
N VAL A 35 2.30 13.06 -18.29
CA VAL A 35 2.32 13.24 -16.81
C VAL A 35 1.06 12.72 -16.14
N GLU A 36 -0.11 13.08 -16.65
CA GLU A 36 -1.39 12.70 -16.08
C GLU A 36 -1.60 11.19 -16.16
N VAL A 37 -1.47 10.63 -17.37
CA VAL A 37 -1.59 9.19 -17.62
C VAL A 37 -0.61 8.42 -16.74
N LYS A 38 0.67 8.79 -16.71
CA LYS A 38 1.71 8.14 -15.88
C LYS A 38 1.44 8.24 -14.39
N ALA A 39 0.90 9.34 -13.92
CA ALA A 39 0.60 9.50 -12.51
C ALA A 39 -0.60 8.63 -12.10
N VAL A 40 -1.64 8.55 -12.94
CA VAL A 40 -2.76 7.62 -12.72
C VAL A 40 -2.29 6.17 -12.82
N GLU A 41 -1.47 5.83 -13.82
CA GLU A 41 -0.86 4.51 -14.00
C GLU A 41 -0.08 4.11 -12.75
N MET A 42 0.76 5.01 -12.23
CA MET A 42 1.55 4.77 -11.01
C MET A 42 0.66 4.51 -9.80
N PHE A 43 -0.34 5.34 -9.52
CA PHE A 43 -1.15 5.15 -8.32
C PHE A 43 -2.16 4.01 -8.47
N ASN A 44 -2.66 3.76 -9.67
CA ASN A 44 -3.36 2.53 -9.97
C ASN A 44 -2.43 1.36 -9.64
N ALA A 45 -1.15 1.36 -10.09
CA ALA A 45 -0.10 0.39 -9.72
C ALA A 45 0.09 0.21 -8.20
N CYS A 46 0.09 1.32 -7.46
CA CYS A 46 0.26 1.39 -6.00
C CYS A 46 -0.95 0.81 -5.25
N GLY A 47 -2.15 1.10 -5.74
CA GLY A 47 -3.38 0.45 -5.29
C GLY A 47 -3.46 -1.02 -5.72
N THR A 48 -2.91 -1.34 -6.91
CA THR A 48 -3.04 -2.60 -7.70
C THR A 48 -2.15 -2.70 -8.96
N THR A 49 -1.56 -3.86 -9.29
CA THR A 49 -0.42 -4.05 -10.24
C THR A 49 -0.60 -3.63 -11.73
N HIS A 50 0.46 -3.09 -12.37
CA HIS A 50 0.65 -2.85 -13.82
C HIS A 50 1.37 -4.00 -14.57
N PRO A 51 1.05 -4.29 -15.84
CA PRO A 51 1.86 -5.12 -16.74
C PRO A 51 3.28 -4.64 -17.13
N LEU A 52 3.69 -3.37 -17.05
CA LEU A 52 5.12 -3.02 -17.33
C LEU A 52 6.07 -3.59 -16.26
N PHE A 53 5.55 -3.99 -15.10
CA PHE A 53 6.32 -4.70 -14.07
C PHE A 53 6.62 -6.16 -14.46
N ARG A 54 5.88 -6.73 -15.41
CA ARG A 54 5.91 -8.16 -15.78
C ARG A 54 6.99 -8.52 -16.80
N PHE A 55 7.56 -7.56 -17.54
CA PHE A 55 8.52 -7.90 -18.58
C PHE A 55 9.90 -8.35 -18.05
N PHE A 56 10.20 -8.15 -16.76
CA PHE A 56 11.56 -8.32 -16.23
C PHE A 56 11.73 -9.30 -15.06
N LEU A 57 10.65 -9.81 -14.48
CA LEU A 57 10.70 -10.78 -13.38
C LEU A 57 10.01 -12.10 -13.80
N THR A 58 10.81 -12.98 -14.39
CA THR A 58 10.55 -14.41 -14.67
C THR A 58 9.46 -14.76 -15.70
N GLY A 59 9.88 -15.43 -16.78
CA GLY A 59 9.04 -15.87 -17.89
C GLY A 59 8.15 -17.07 -17.56
N THR A 60 7.09 -16.85 -16.80
CA THR A 60 5.97 -17.80 -16.68
C THR A 60 4.66 -17.07 -16.92
N ASP A 61 3.86 -17.61 -17.85
CA ASP A 61 2.50 -17.20 -18.09
C ASP A 61 1.65 -17.36 -16.82
N ASP A 62 0.73 -16.42 -16.63
CA ASP A 62 -0.18 -16.24 -15.49
C ASP A 62 0.44 -15.95 -14.12
N ARG A 63 0.66 -14.65 -13.81
CA ARG A 63 0.61 -14.06 -12.45
C ARG A 63 0.63 -12.52 -12.49
N GLU A 64 -0.06 -11.89 -11.55
CA GLU A 64 -0.50 -10.49 -11.59
C GLU A 64 0.01 -9.70 -10.38
N ALA A 65 0.68 -8.59 -10.67
CA ALA A 65 1.57 -7.75 -9.86
C ALA A 65 1.13 -6.99 -8.57
N TYR A 66 0.01 -7.19 -7.88
CA TYR A 66 -0.63 -6.21 -6.95
C TYR A 66 -0.05 -5.91 -5.53
N TYR A 67 0.69 -4.82 -5.30
CA TYR A 67 1.49 -4.79 -4.04
C TYR A 67 0.91 -4.15 -2.76
N THR A 68 0.16 -3.04 -2.72
CA THR A 68 -0.25 -2.50 -1.38
C THR A 68 -1.45 -3.25 -0.81
N SER A 69 -2.53 -3.34 -1.59
CA SER A 69 -3.80 -3.89 -1.09
C SER A 69 -3.79 -5.41 -1.04
N MET A 70 -3.00 -6.05 -1.92
CA MET A 70 -2.95 -7.50 -2.06
C MET A 70 -1.66 -8.13 -1.53
N ALA A 71 -0.77 -7.37 -0.88
CA ALA A 71 0.28 -7.92 -0.02
C ALA A 71 -0.32 -8.46 1.29
N GLN A 72 -1.29 -9.35 1.15
CA GLN A 72 -1.96 -10.04 2.24
C GLN A 72 -1.32 -11.40 2.44
N ARG A 73 -1.48 -11.98 3.64
CA ARG A 73 -1.04 -13.35 3.90
C ARG A 73 -2.25 -14.21 4.22
N SER A 74 -2.44 -15.29 3.46
CA SER A 74 -3.67 -16.09 3.51
C SER A 74 -3.98 -16.73 4.87
N ASN A 75 -2.97 -16.99 5.70
CA ASN A 75 -3.14 -17.52 7.05
C ASN A 75 -3.30 -16.42 8.13
N LYS A 76 -3.09 -15.14 7.78
CA LYS A 76 -3.16 -14.00 8.70
C LYS A 76 -4.39 -13.16 8.47
N GLN A 77 -4.85 -12.47 9.52
CA GLN A 77 -5.88 -11.45 9.37
C GLN A 77 -5.47 -10.42 8.32
N ILE A 78 -6.45 -9.87 7.61
CA ILE A 78 -6.22 -8.80 6.64
C ILE A 78 -5.62 -7.61 7.38
N ARG A 79 -4.44 -7.19 6.92
CA ARG A 79 -3.67 -6.06 7.45
C ARG A 79 -2.94 -5.41 6.30
N PHE A 80 -2.63 -4.13 6.44
CA PHE A 80 -1.94 -3.37 5.40
C PHE A 80 -0.61 -2.88 5.93
N ASP A 81 0.39 -2.94 5.06
CA ASP A 81 1.73 -2.50 5.40
C ASP A 81 1.78 -0.98 5.61
N PHE A 82 2.32 -0.58 6.76
CA PHE A 82 2.45 0.82 7.15
C PHE A 82 3.26 1.63 6.14
N MET A 83 4.31 1.07 5.55
CA MET A 83 5.14 1.78 4.58
C MET A 83 4.42 1.81 3.22
N LEU A 84 3.95 0.68 2.72
CA LEU A 84 3.31 0.62 1.40
C LEU A 84 2.07 1.50 1.28
N MET A 85 1.25 1.64 2.33
CA MET A 85 0.08 2.52 2.28
C MET A 85 0.44 3.97 1.91
N HIS A 86 1.66 4.44 2.20
CA HIS A 86 2.09 5.79 1.84
C HIS A 86 2.20 6.01 0.34
N THR A 87 2.42 4.93 -0.44
CA THR A 87 2.33 4.99 -1.90
C THR A 87 0.92 5.29 -2.39
N VAL A 88 -0.11 5.03 -1.57
CA VAL A 88 -1.51 5.31 -1.87
C VAL A 88 -1.99 6.62 -1.24
N THR A 89 -1.63 6.91 0.01
CA THR A 89 -2.09 8.14 0.68
C THR A 89 -1.63 9.40 -0.05
N THR A 90 -0.45 9.35 -0.67
CA THR A 90 0.09 10.44 -1.50
C THR A 90 -0.72 10.72 -2.76
N ALA A 91 -1.54 9.78 -3.24
CA ALA A 91 -2.44 9.97 -4.39
C ALA A 91 -3.42 11.12 -4.19
N THR A 92 -3.79 11.40 -2.93
CA THR A 92 -4.70 12.50 -2.55
C THR A 92 -4.26 13.87 -3.08
N PHE A 93 -2.94 14.08 -3.22
CA PHE A 93 -2.40 15.36 -3.70
C PHE A 93 -2.40 15.48 -5.23
N LEU A 94 -2.54 14.36 -5.94
CA LEU A 94 -2.34 14.32 -7.39
C LEU A 94 -3.34 15.20 -8.17
N PRO A 95 -4.66 15.23 -7.86
CA PRO A 95 -5.59 16.08 -8.60
C PRO A 95 -5.24 17.57 -8.52
N VAL A 96 -4.78 18.03 -7.35
CA VAL A 96 -4.36 19.43 -7.15
C VAL A 96 -3.08 19.70 -7.90
N TYR A 97 -2.12 18.80 -7.79
CA TYR A 97 -0.83 18.89 -8.44
C TYR A 97 -0.94 18.96 -9.97
N LEU A 98 -1.73 18.08 -10.58
CA LEU A 98 -1.95 18.05 -12.03
C LEU A 98 -2.61 19.35 -12.54
N LYS A 99 -3.57 19.91 -11.77
CA LYS A 99 -4.26 21.16 -12.09
C LYS A 99 -3.45 22.43 -11.80
N THR A 100 -2.26 22.31 -11.22
CA THR A 100 -1.44 23.47 -10.84
C THR A 100 -0.74 24.06 -12.06
N ASN A 101 -1.21 25.21 -12.55
CA ASN A 101 -0.74 25.79 -13.82
C ASN A 101 0.63 26.51 -13.75
N TRP A 102 1.11 26.88 -12.55
CA TRP A 102 2.40 27.55 -12.39
C TRP A 102 3.60 26.59 -12.41
N ILE A 103 3.37 25.29 -12.24
CA ILE A 103 4.40 24.26 -12.37
C ILE A 103 4.48 23.87 -13.85
N LYS A 104 5.66 24.06 -14.45
CA LYS A 104 5.91 23.70 -15.84
C LYS A 104 5.70 22.19 -16.08
N PRO A 105 5.20 21.77 -17.25
CA PRO A 105 5.00 20.36 -17.59
C PRO A 105 6.24 19.48 -17.35
N GLU A 106 7.45 19.96 -17.67
CA GLU A 106 8.69 19.20 -17.49
C GLU A 106 9.05 19.01 -16.00
N SER A 107 8.77 20.03 -15.18
CA SER A 107 8.89 19.90 -13.72
C SER A 107 7.85 18.92 -13.20
N LYS A 108 6.65 18.90 -13.80
CA LYS A 108 5.62 17.96 -13.38
C LYS A 108 6.02 16.51 -13.66
N ALA A 109 6.53 16.27 -14.86
CA ALA A 109 7.03 14.97 -15.27
C ALA A 109 8.14 14.47 -14.35
N ARG A 110 9.12 15.33 -14.02
CA ARG A 110 10.23 14.96 -13.15
C ARG A 110 9.79 14.51 -11.75
N LEU A 111 8.84 15.23 -11.16
CA LEU A 111 8.34 14.89 -9.82
C LEU A 111 7.50 13.60 -9.84
N VAL A 112 6.70 13.34 -10.88
CA VAL A 112 6.00 12.05 -11.05
C VAL A 112 7.00 10.92 -11.31
N GLU A 113 8.06 11.17 -12.08
CA GLU A 113 9.15 10.22 -12.27
C GLU A 113 9.83 9.88 -10.94
N TRP A 114 10.18 10.88 -10.14
CA TRP A 114 10.80 10.67 -8.83
C TRP A 114 9.88 9.96 -7.84
N LEU A 115 8.60 10.34 -7.82
CA LEU A 115 7.61 9.69 -6.96
C LEU A 115 7.42 8.22 -7.35
N GLY A 116 7.33 7.90 -8.64
CA GLY A 116 7.24 6.51 -9.09
C GLY A 116 8.47 5.70 -8.69
N ARG A 117 9.67 6.25 -8.86
CA ARG A 117 10.91 5.60 -8.38
C ARG A 117 10.94 5.42 -6.86
N ALA A 118 10.47 6.40 -6.10
CA ALA A 118 10.37 6.30 -4.65
C ALA A 118 9.37 5.21 -4.23
N ASN A 119 8.24 5.09 -4.92
CA ASN A 119 7.26 4.02 -4.66
C ASN A 119 7.83 2.63 -4.99
N LEU A 120 8.60 2.50 -6.07
CA LEU A 120 9.32 1.26 -6.42
C LEU A 120 10.36 0.89 -5.35
N LEU A 121 11.09 1.88 -4.86
CA LEU A 121 12.06 1.69 -3.78
C LEU A 121 11.35 1.21 -2.51
N LEU A 122 10.23 1.84 -2.15
CA LEU A 122 9.45 1.46 -0.97
C LEU A 122 8.87 0.05 -1.09
N TYR A 123 8.43 -0.34 -2.28
CA TYR A 123 8.00 -1.71 -2.56
C TYR A 123 9.14 -2.72 -2.34
N ALA A 124 10.32 -2.44 -2.87
CA ALA A 124 11.50 -3.28 -2.69
C ALA A 124 11.96 -3.33 -1.22
N GLU A 125 11.91 -2.19 -0.51
CA GLU A 125 12.23 -2.11 0.92
C GLU A 125 11.29 -2.99 1.76
N CYS A 126 10.02 -3.08 1.38
CA CYS A 126 9.04 -3.92 2.04
C CYS A 126 9.18 -5.42 1.72
N GLY A 127 10.27 -5.81 1.04
CA GLY A 127 10.55 -7.19 0.65
C GLY A 127 9.87 -7.61 -0.64
N ALA A 128 9.40 -6.66 -1.46
CA ALA A 128 8.68 -6.90 -2.70
C ALA A 128 7.58 -7.99 -2.54
N PRO A 129 6.60 -7.77 -1.64
CA PRO A 129 5.61 -8.81 -1.29
C PRO A 129 4.88 -9.34 -2.52
N GLU A 130 4.77 -10.67 -2.59
CA GLU A 130 3.98 -11.33 -3.62
C GLU A 130 2.50 -10.94 -3.46
N PRO A 131 1.84 -10.55 -4.55
CA PRO A 131 0.43 -10.19 -4.52
C PRO A 131 -0.51 -11.41 -4.46
N HIS A 132 -1.59 -11.27 -3.70
CA HIS A 132 -2.62 -12.29 -3.53
C HIS A 132 -4.01 -11.80 -3.99
N PRO A 133 -4.29 -11.74 -5.32
CA PRO A 133 -5.55 -11.21 -5.85
C PRO A 133 -6.81 -11.96 -5.44
N GLU A 134 -6.67 -13.23 -5.09
CA GLU A 134 -7.76 -14.02 -4.54
C GLU A 134 -8.32 -13.43 -3.25
N GLU A 135 -7.49 -12.71 -2.48
CA GLU A 135 -7.92 -12.04 -1.25
C GLU A 135 -8.90 -10.92 -1.54
N LEU A 136 -8.71 -10.19 -2.65
CA LEU A 136 -9.68 -9.18 -3.09
C LEU A 136 -10.94 -9.86 -3.66
N ARG A 137 -10.76 -10.81 -4.57
CA ARG A 137 -11.86 -11.46 -5.32
C ARG A 137 -12.86 -12.19 -4.43
N THR A 138 -12.37 -12.77 -3.33
CA THR A 138 -13.19 -13.55 -2.39
C THR A 138 -13.65 -12.75 -1.18
N TYR A 139 -13.19 -11.49 -1.05
CA TYR A 139 -13.52 -10.67 0.10
C TYR A 139 -15.02 -10.37 0.18
N LYS A 140 -15.54 -10.37 1.41
CA LYS A 140 -16.89 -9.93 1.71
C LYS A 140 -16.81 -8.87 2.81
N PRO A 141 -17.22 -7.63 2.53
CA PRO A 141 -17.25 -6.59 3.54
C PRO A 141 -18.07 -7.01 4.76
N LEU A 142 -17.55 -6.72 5.96
CA LEU A 142 -18.24 -6.94 7.23
C LEU A 142 -19.46 -6.02 7.36
N HIS A 143 -19.33 -4.79 6.87
CA HIS A 143 -20.40 -3.79 6.83
C HIS A 143 -20.56 -3.22 5.40
N PRO A 144 -21.20 -3.98 4.47
CA PRO A 144 -21.34 -3.56 3.08
C PRO A 144 -22.07 -2.22 2.96
N SER A 145 -21.47 -1.30 2.22
CA SER A 145 -22.02 0.03 1.94
C SER A 145 -21.38 0.64 0.69
N GLY A 146 -21.91 1.76 0.20
CA GLY A 146 -21.24 2.58 -0.81
C GLY A 146 -20.12 3.44 -0.21
N TRP A 147 -19.50 4.27 -1.05
CA TRP A 147 -18.42 5.18 -0.65
C TRP A 147 -18.76 6.06 0.57
N ASP A 148 -19.99 6.59 0.64
CA ASP A 148 -20.41 7.44 1.76
C ASP A 148 -20.35 6.71 3.10
N GLY A 149 -20.73 5.43 3.15
CA GLY A 149 -20.66 4.62 4.36
C GLY A 149 -19.22 4.31 4.76
N VAL A 150 -18.35 4.02 3.79
CA VAL A 150 -16.92 3.82 4.03
C VAL A 150 -16.26 5.10 4.54
N PHE A 151 -16.57 6.26 3.95
CA PHE A 151 -16.02 7.54 4.39
C PHE A 151 -16.48 7.92 5.79
N GLN A 152 -17.76 7.71 6.10
CA GLN A 152 -18.29 7.96 7.44
C GLN A 152 -17.50 7.14 8.48
N ARG A 153 -17.41 5.82 8.28
CA ARG A 153 -16.68 4.93 9.18
C ARG A 153 -15.20 5.33 9.31
N ALA A 154 -14.55 5.66 8.20
CA ALA A 154 -13.16 6.09 8.20
C ALA A 154 -12.91 7.43 8.91
N CYS A 155 -13.92 8.31 8.99
CA CYS A 155 -13.83 9.57 9.72
C CYS A 155 -14.21 9.44 11.20
N GLU A 156 -15.08 8.47 11.53
CA GLU A 156 -15.47 8.14 12.91
C GLU A 156 -14.41 7.27 13.62
N TYR A 157 -13.62 6.50 12.87
CA TYR A 157 -12.54 5.70 13.44
C TYR A 157 -11.41 6.58 13.98
N GLU A 158 -11.21 6.53 15.29
CA GLU A 158 -10.17 7.30 15.98
C GLU A 158 -8.78 6.66 15.78
N ASP A 159 -7.99 7.27 14.90
CA ASP A 159 -6.56 7.04 14.76
C ASP A 159 -5.78 8.33 14.49
N ASP A 160 -4.48 8.22 14.19
CA ASP A 160 -3.60 9.34 13.80
C ASP A 160 -3.81 9.81 12.34
N GLY A 161 -4.94 9.44 11.76
CA GLY A 161 -5.41 9.81 10.43
C GLY A 161 -4.93 8.90 9.30
N HIS A 162 -4.25 7.78 9.56
CA HIS A 162 -3.81 6.87 8.50
C HIS A 162 -4.99 6.24 7.78
N THR A 163 -6.01 5.78 8.51
CA THR A 163 -7.20 5.15 7.91
C THR A 163 -7.91 6.08 6.93
N SER A 164 -8.26 7.29 7.38
CA SER A 164 -8.98 8.26 6.54
C SER A 164 -8.16 8.72 5.33
N LYS A 165 -6.84 8.92 5.48
CA LYS A 165 -5.93 9.23 4.36
C LYS A 165 -5.87 8.08 3.36
N PHE A 166 -5.85 6.84 3.84
CA PHE A 166 -5.72 5.66 2.99
C PHE A 166 -7.00 5.41 2.18
N VAL A 167 -8.17 5.43 2.84
CA VAL A 167 -9.48 5.35 2.17
C VAL A 167 -9.66 6.47 1.15
N ARG A 168 -9.31 7.72 1.50
CA ARG A 168 -9.35 8.86 0.56
C ARG A 168 -8.40 8.67 -0.63
N GLY A 169 -7.21 8.11 -0.39
CA GLY A 169 -6.25 7.78 -1.43
C GLY A 169 -6.86 6.81 -2.45
N ILE A 170 -7.44 5.70 -1.99
CA ILE A 170 -8.12 4.72 -2.87
C ILE A 170 -9.25 5.38 -3.66
N ALA A 171 -10.11 6.17 -3.01
CA ALA A 171 -11.18 6.88 -3.71
C ALA A 171 -10.66 7.86 -4.78
N THR A 172 -9.56 8.55 -4.49
CA THR A 172 -8.91 9.45 -5.45
C THR A 172 -8.42 8.68 -6.67
N ILE A 173 -7.77 7.53 -6.45
CA ILE A 173 -7.29 6.66 -7.53
C ILE A 173 -8.45 6.15 -8.39
N ALA A 174 -9.55 5.73 -7.75
CA ALA A 174 -10.75 5.25 -8.42
C ALA A 174 -11.33 6.32 -9.37
N GLN A 175 -11.47 7.57 -8.88
CA GLN A 175 -11.96 8.70 -9.67
C GLN A 175 -11.02 9.08 -10.81
N MET A 176 -9.71 9.10 -10.56
CA MET A 176 -8.73 9.45 -11.60
C MET A 176 -8.61 8.37 -12.67
N THR A 177 -8.76 7.10 -12.28
CA THR A 177 -8.80 5.97 -13.21
C THR A 177 -10.04 6.05 -14.11
N GLU A 178 -11.20 6.41 -13.56
CA GLU A 178 -12.44 6.59 -14.33
C GLU A 178 -12.33 7.69 -15.40
N GLN A 179 -11.57 8.75 -15.11
CA GLN A 179 -11.37 9.88 -16.01
C GLN A 179 -10.38 9.60 -17.15
N CYS A 180 -9.64 8.49 -17.09
CA CYS A 180 -8.69 8.13 -18.13
C CYS A 180 -9.37 7.30 -19.23
N ASP A 181 -9.50 7.88 -20.43
CA ASP A 181 -10.10 7.26 -21.62
C ASP A 181 -9.28 6.03 -22.07
N GLY A 182 -9.64 4.83 -21.58
CA GLY A 182 -9.46 3.49 -22.20
C GLY A 182 -8.06 3.04 -22.70
N ASN A 183 -7.05 3.91 -22.67
CA ASN A 183 -5.70 3.72 -23.20
C ASN A 183 -4.70 3.41 -22.07
N MET A 184 -5.23 3.15 -20.88
CA MET A 184 -4.49 2.70 -19.72
C MET A 184 -4.36 1.18 -19.81
N SER A 185 -3.13 0.68 -19.80
CA SER A 185 -2.80 -0.75 -19.83
C SER A 185 -3.15 -1.52 -18.52
N PHE A 186 -4.10 -1.06 -17.71
CA PHE A 186 -4.29 -1.48 -16.29
C PHE A 186 -5.52 -2.35 -16.03
N LYS A 187 -5.43 -3.17 -14.96
CA LYS A 187 -6.28 -4.34 -14.64
C LYS A 187 -7.22 -4.19 -13.43
N LEU A 188 -7.28 -3.04 -12.73
CA LEU A 188 -8.49 -2.70 -11.98
C LEU A 188 -9.42 -1.91 -12.89
N THR A 189 -10.28 -2.64 -13.58
CA THR A 189 -11.24 -2.09 -14.52
C THR A 189 -12.58 -1.72 -13.87
N PRO A 190 -13.09 -2.45 -12.86
CA PRO A 190 -14.36 -2.07 -12.25
C PRO A 190 -14.18 -1.25 -10.96
N GLN A 191 -14.96 -0.17 -10.85
CA GLN A 191 -15.04 0.67 -9.65
C GLN A 191 -15.38 -0.12 -8.37
N GLU A 192 -15.97 -1.30 -8.52
CA GLU A 192 -16.29 -2.22 -7.42
C GLU A 192 -15.04 -2.74 -6.69
N ASP A 193 -13.91 -2.92 -7.38
CA ASP A 193 -12.68 -3.41 -6.78
C ASP A 193 -12.08 -2.35 -5.85
N PHE A 194 -12.09 -1.07 -6.25
CA PHE A 194 -11.66 0.03 -5.39
C PHE A 194 -12.52 0.15 -4.14
N LEU A 195 -13.83 -0.01 -4.27
CA LEU A 195 -14.74 0.00 -3.14
C LEU A 195 -14.50 -1.20 -2.22
N THR A 196 -14.23 -2.37 -2.79
CA THR A 196 -13.90 -3.59 -2.03
C THR A 196 -12.60 -3.43 -1.25
N ILE A 197 -11.56 -2.85 -1.86
CA ILE A 197 -10.30 -2.50 -1.16
C ILE A 197 -10.59 -1.52 -0.01
N ALA A 198 -11.43 -0.50 -0.25
CA ALA A 198 -11.76 0.47 0.79
C ALA A 198 -12.50 -0.20 1.97
N HIS A 199 -13.37 -1.17 1.70
CA HIS A 199 -13.97 -2.04 2.72
C HIS A 199 -12.93 -2.87 3.47
N MET A 200 -11.99 -3.53 2.77
CA MET A 200 -10.92 -4.29 3.41
C MET A 200 -10.11 -3.43 4.38
N ILE A 201 -9.81 -2.17 4.02
CA ILE A 201 -9.07 -1.22 4.86
C ILE A 201 -9.84 -0.90 6.14
N ILE A 202 -11.10 -0.46 6.02
CA ILE A 202 -11.88 -0.04 7.18
C ILE A 202 -12.24 -1.23 8.10
N ASP A 203 -12.59 -2.38 7.51
CA ASP A 203 -12.88 -3.60 8.26
C ASP A 203 -11.63 -4.13 8.98
N SER A 204 -10.44 -4.00 8.37
CA SER A 204 -9.16 -4.34 9.00
C SER A 204 -8.93 -3.54 10.28
N VAL A 205 -9.18 -2.23 10.27
CA VAL A 205 -8.91 -1.38 11.44
C VAL A 205 -10.01 -1.47 12.50
N GLU A 206 -11.25 -1.73 12.11
CA GLU A 206 -12.34 -1.94 13.06
C GLU A 206 -12.26 -3.31 13.74
N ASN A 207 -11.75 -4.32 13.04
CA ASN A 207 -11.48 -5.65 13.61
C ASN A 207 -10.16 -5.70 14.41
N PHE A 208 -9.41 -4.59 14.46
CA PHE A 208 -8.24 -4.47 15.33
C PHE A 208 -8.70 -4.13 16.75
N ASP A 209 -8.35 -4.98 17.72
CA ASP A 209 -8.64 -4.72 19.13
C ASP A 209 -7.94 -3.42 19.56
N LYS A 210 -8.70 -2.42 19.99
CA LYS A 210 -8.14 -1.13 20.45
C LYS A 210 -7.23 -1.28 21.67
N SER A 211 -7.40 -2.33 22.47
CA SER A 211 -6.45 -2.65 23.54
C SER A 211 -5.12 -3.17 22.98
N ALA A 212 -5.21 -3.89 21.85
CA ALA A 212 -4.13 -4.58 21.14
C ALA A 212 -3.14 -5.27 22.08
N ALA A 213 -3.58 -5.74 23.25
CA ALA A 213 -2.67 -6.08 24.35
C ALA A 213 -1.70 -7.20 23.93
N HIS A 214 -2.20 -8.17 23.15
CA HIS A 214 -1.39 -9.22 22.56
C HIS A 214 -0.44 -8.68 21.47
N GLU A 215 -0.98 -8.01 20.44
CA GLU A 215 -0.20 -7.51 19.31
C GLU A 215 0.89 -6.53 19.76
N VAL A 216 0.57 -5.58 20.66
CA VAL A 216 1.51 -4.64 21.30
C VAL A 216 2.58 -5.38 22.11
N HIS A 217 2.21 -6.44 22.82
CA HIS A 217 3.18 -7.25 23.55
C HIS A 217 4.15 -7.97 22.61
N GLU A 218 3.66 -8.54 21.51
CA GLU A 218 4.51 -9.21 20.51
C GLU A 218 5.47 -8.22 19.84
N VAL A 219 5.02 -7.04 19.41
CA VAL A 219 5.92 -6.03 18.78
C VAL A 219 6.99 -5.54 19.76
N ARG A 220 6.67 -5.45 21.07
CA ARG A 220 7.63 -5.08 22.12
C ARG A 220 8.70 -6.15 22.36
N LYS A 221 8.48 -7.42 22.01
CA LYS A 221 9.51 -8.45 22.19
C LYS A 221 10.64 -8.28 21.20
N LEU A 222 10.31 -8.03 19.93
CA LEU A 222 11.27 -8.12 18.83
C LEU A 222 12.03 -6.83 18.54
N SER A 223 11.55 -5.67 18.99
CA SER A 223 12.23 -4.39 18.71
C SER A 223 12.32 -3.50 19.95
N LEU A 224 13.44 -2.75 20.05
CA LEU A 224 13.60 -1.70 21.05
C LEU A 224 12.70 -0.49 20.76
N TYR A 225 12.43 -0.21 19.49
CA TYR A 225 11.71 0.99 19.08
C TYR A 225 10.30 1.08 19.69
N PRO A 226 9.43 0.04 19.61
CA PRO A 226 8.13 0.06 20.28
C PRO A 226 8.22 0.18 21.81
N ARG A 227 9.33 -0.23 22.44
CA ARG A 227 9.48 -0.17 23.91
C ARG A 227 9.76 1.25 24.42
N ILE A 228 10.26 2.14 23.55
CA ILE A 228 10.63 3.52 23.91
C ILE A 228 9.66 4.57 23.36
N THR A 229 8.68 4.17 22.55
CA THR A 229 7.66 5.06 21.98
C THR A 229 6.40 5.13 22.85
N GLU A 230 5.66 6.23 22.73
CA GLU A 230 4.37 6.44 23.40
C GLU A 230 3.35 5.34 23.07
N PRO A 231 2.41 5.00 23.98
CA PRO A 231 1.42 3.94 23.78
C PRO A 231 0.63 4.05 22.47
N GLU A 232 0.25 5.26 22.06
CA GLU A 232 -0.47 5.50 20.79
C GLU A 232 0.34 5.06 19.57
N VAL A 233 1.65 5.35 19.56
CA VAL A 233 2.56 4.92 18.49
C VAL A 233 2.68 3.40 18.46
N GLN A 234 2.61 2.73 19.62
CA GLN A 234 2.66 1.28 19.68
C GLN A 234 1.40 0.64 19.11
N LEU A 235 0.22 1.24 19.35
CA LEU A 235 -1.03 0.81 18.71
C LEU A 235 -0.96 0.95 17.19
N VAL A 236 -0.35 2.03 16.68
CA VAL A 236 -0.11 2.21 15.23
C VAL A 236 0.81 1.10 14.69
N ILE A 237 1.90 0.79 15.39
CA ILE A 237 2.84 -0.29 14.98
C ILE A 237 2.16 -1.66 14.99
N ALA A 238 1.30 -1.93 15.99
CA ALA A 238 0.58 -3.20 16.08
C ALA A 238 -0.54 -3.32 15.03
N ARG A 239 -1.19 -2.21 14.68
CA ARG A 239 -2.28 -2.17 13.69
C ARG A 239 -1.77 -2.34 12.27
N TRP A 240 -0.65 -1.70 11.97
CA TRP A 240 -0.09 -1.65 10.63
C TRP A 240 1.25 -2.39 10.62
N PRO A 241 1.29 -3.67 10.20
CA PRO A 241 2.54 -4.40 10.09
C PRO A 241 3.50 -3.67 9.16
N ARG A 242 4.79 -3.98 9.28
CA ARG A 242 5.84 -3.36 8.48
C ARG A 242 6.65 -4.43 7.77
N TYR A 243 7.01 -4.14 6.53
CA TYR A 243 7.82 -5.02 5.69
C TYR A 243 7.13 -6.37 5.46
N VAL A 244 5.87 -6.34 5.03
CA VAL A 244 5.00 -7.52 4.86
C VAL A 244 5.49 -8.53 3.80
N GLY A 245 6.48 -8.19 2.98
CA GLY A 245 7.15 -9.16 2.11
C GLY A 245 8.02 -10.16 2.87
N PHE A 246 8.38 -9.87 4.12
CA PHE A 246 9.13 -10.77 4.98
C PHE A 246 8.20 -11.48 5.97
N GLU A 247 8.49 -12.74 6.27
CA GLU A 247 7.67 -13.51 7.23
C GLU A 247 7.62 -12.86 8.61
N GLN A 248 8.73 -12.25 9.01
CA GLN A 248 8.91 -11.52 10.25
C GLN A 248 7.97 -10.31 10.34
N GLY A 249 7.56 -9.70 9.22
CA GLY A 249 6.61 -8.58 9.21
C GLY A 249 5.23 -8.94 9.79
N TRP A 250 4.89 -10.24 9.81
CA TRP A 250 3.59 -10.77 10.22
C TRP A 250 3.55 -11.38 11.62
N HIS A 251 4.64 -11.33 12.38
CA HIS A 251 4.80 -12.08 13.63
C HIS A 251 3.72 -11.77 14.69
N HIS A 252 3.28 -10.52 14.79
CA HIS A 252 2.29 -10.06 15.75
C HIS A 252 0.86 -10.15 15.22
N VAL A 253 0.68 -10.28 13.89
CA VAL A 253 -0.64 -10.33 13.28
C VAL A 253 -1.30 -11.68 13.60
N PRO A 254 -2.53 -11.72 14.16
CA PRO A 254 -3.21 -12.97 14.47
C PRO A 254 -3.55 -13.80 13.23
N ASN A 255 -3.76 -15.10 13.43
CA ASN A 255 -4.23 -15.96 12.34
C ASN A 255 -5.74 -15.77 12.09
N ARG A 256 -6.23 -16.03 10.87
CA ARG A 256 -7.66 -15.82 10.50
C ARG A 256 -8.67 -16.61 11.35
N GLY A 257 -8.26 -17.68 12.03
CA GLY A 257 -9.14 -18.53 12.83
C GLY A 257 -9.18 -18.24 14.34
N GLU A 258 -8.33 -17.34 14.84
CA GLU A 258 -8.15 -17.15 16.30
C GLU A 258 -9.24 -16.27 16.94
N LEU A 259 -10.06 -15.57 16.14
CA LEU A 259 -11.16 -14.73 16.64
C LEU A 259 -12.50 -15.46 16.83
N HIS A 260 -12.64 -16.71 16.36
CA HIS A 260 -13.88 -17.48 16.51
C HIS A 260 -13.90 -18.39 17.74
N SER A 261 -12.97 -18.23 18.68
CA SER A 261 -12.87 -19.09 19.85
C SER A 261 -13.52 -18.55 21.13
N GLU A 262 -14.05 -17.32 21.13
CA GLU A 262 -14.88 -16.80 22.22
C GLU A 262 -15.96 -15.86 21.68
N VAL A 263 -17.17 -16.37 21.43
CA VAL A 263 -18.51 -15.90 21.86
C VAL A 263 -19.57 -16.87 21.32
#